data_AF-A1SG34-F1
#
_entry.id   AF-A1SG34-F1
#
_cell.length_a   1.000
_cell.length_b   1.000
_cell.length_c   1.000
_cell.angle_alpha   90.00
_cell.angle_beta   90.00
_cell.angle_gamma   90.00
#
_symmetry.space_group_name_H-M   'P 1'
#
loop_
_entity.id
_entity.type
_entity.pdbx_description
1 polymer ?
#
loop_
_entity_poly.entity_id
_entity_poly.type
_entity_poly.pdbx_seq_one_letter_code
_entity_poly.pdbx_strand_id
1 'polypeptide(L)' 'MEHISLAITRLHLALALVLGRPRDRDERGDVPGWVMITVMTAGLVVAITAVAQPQLKSMLDSALNQVK' A
#
# COMPACT_ATOMS: atom_id res chain seq x y z
N MET A 1 -17.53 -28.80 -13.70
CA MET A 1 -16.82 -27.68 -14.37
C MET A 1 -17.66 -26.41 -14.36
N GLU A 2 -18.94 -26.47 -14.76
CA GLU A 2 -19.86 -25.32 -14.80
C GLU A 2 -20.05 -24.60 -13.44
N HIS A 3 -20.16 -25.35 -12.34
CA HIS A 3 -20.32 -24.77 -11.00
C HIS A 3 -19.11 -23.96 -10.54
N ILE A 4 -17.90 -24.35 -10.94
CA ILE A 4 -16.66 -23.64 -10.60
C ILE A 4 -16.58 -22.34 -11.39
N SER A 5 -16.91 -22.36 -12.68
CA SER A 5 -16.97 -21.16 -13.50
C SER A 5 -17.99 -20.16 -12.96
N LEU A 6 -19.18 -20.60 -12.55
CA LEU A 6 -20.19 -19.71 -11.96
C LEU A 6 -19.75 -19.15 -10.60
N ALA A 7 -19.07 -19.95 -9.77
CA ALA A 7 -18.51 -19.48 -8.51
C ALA A 7 -17.41 -18.43 -8.75
N ILE A 8 -16.53 -18.67 -9.72
CA ILE A 8 -15.47 -17.73 -10.12
C ILE A 8 -16.05 -16.45 -10.71
N THR A 9 -17.06 -16.55 -11.59
CA THR A 9 -17.73 -15.38 -12.18
C THR A 9 -18.46 -14.57 -11.11
N ARG A 10 -19.16 -15.21 -10.17
CA ARG A 10 -19.80 -14.52 -9.04
C ARG A 10 -18.79 -13.88 -8.11
N LEU A 11 -17.65 -14.55 -7.87
CA LEU A 11 -16.54 -13.99 -7.10
C LEU A 11 -15.93 -12.78 -7.79
N HIS A 12 -15.67 -12.85 -9.10
CA HIS A 12 -15.16 -11.72 -9.88
C HIS A 12 -16.18 -10.58 -9.93
N LEU A 13 -17.47 -10.88 -10.05
CA LEU A 13 -18.53 -9.87 -10.04
C LEU A 13 -18.64 -9.21 -8.65
N ALA A 14 -18.62 -10.01 -7.58
CA ALA A 14 -18.63 -9.49 -6.21
C ALA A 14 -17.38 -8.64 -5.93
N LEU A 15 -16.21 -9.11 -6.38
CA LEU A 15 -14.94 -8.40 -6.26
C LEU A 15 -14.95 -7.09 -7.07
N ALA A 16 -15.46 -7.12 -8.30
CA ALA A 16 -15.62 -5.95 -9.16
C ALA A 16 -16.64 -4.96 -8.61
N LEU A 17 -17.68 -5.40 -7.89
CA LEU A 17 -18.64 -4.51 -7.23
C LEU A 17 -18.08 -3.90 -5.95
N VAL A 18 -17.31 -4.66 -5.17
CA VAL A 18 -16.65 -4.19 -3.94
C VAL A 18 -15.51 -3.21 -4.26
N LEU A 19 -14.70 -3.50 -5.28
CA LEU A 19 -13.53 -2.69 -5.65
C LEU A 19 -13.83 -1.66 -6.74
N GLY A 20 -14.83 -1.94 -7.59
CA GLY A 20 -15.19 -1.15 -8.77
C GLY A 20 -16.51 -0.42 -8.62
N ARG A 21 -16.85 0.06 -7.41
CA ARG A 21 -17.90 1.06 -7.25
C ARG A 21 -17.61 2.17 -8.28
N PRO A 22 -18.54 2.47 -9.21
CA PRO A 22 -18.38 3.60 -10.10
C PRO A 22 -18.18 4.82 -9.22
N ARG A 23 -16.99 5.40 -9.30
CA ARG A 23 -16.72 6.69 -8.68
C ARG A 23 -17.52 7.68 -9.52
N ASP A 24 -18.79 7.85 -9.15
CA ASP A 24 -19.61 8.91 -9.70
C ASP A 24 -18.78 10.19 -9.55
N ARG A 25 -18.48 10.73 -10.73
CA ARG A 25 -17.70 11.92 -11.08
C ARG A 25 -17.23 12.76 -9.89
N ASP A 26 -15.90 12.90 -9.83
CA ASP A 26 -15.19 14.18 -9.73
C ASP A 26 -16.11 15.39 -9.92
N GLU A 27 -16.77 15.83 -8.85
CA GLU A 27 -17.25 17.19 -8.74
C GLU A 27 -16.03 18.08 -8.44
N ARG A 28 -15.11 18.12 -9.41
CA ARG A 28 -13.89 18.95 -9.47
C ARG A 28 -13.26 19.27 -8.11
N GLY A 29 -12.38 18.39 -7.65
CA GLY A 29 -11.42 18.73 -6.59
C GLY A 29 -11.23 17.68 -5.50
N ASP A 30 -12.00 16.59 -5.52
CA ASP A 30 -11.84 15.55 -4.50
C ASP A 30 -10.68 14.61 -4.87
N VAL A 31 -9.76 14.40 -3.93
CA VAL A 31 -8.54 13.61 -4.16
C VAL A 31 -8.95 12.14 -4.28
N PRO A 32 -8.52 11.40 -5.33
CA PRO A 32 -8.89 10.00 -5.46
C PRO A 32 -8.51 9.20 -4.22
N GLY A 33 -9.42 8.37 -3.70
CA GLY A 33 -9.16 7.61 -2.46
C GLY A 33 -7.91 6.72 -2.51
N TRP A 34 -7.45 6.31 -3.69
CA TRP A 34 -6.19 5.58 -3.84
C TRP A 34 -4.96 6.46 -3.52
N VAL A 35 -5.02 7.77 -3.79
CA VAL A 35 -3.95 8.72 -3.47
C VAL A 35 -3.86 8.93 -1.96
N MET A 36 -4.98 9.01 -1.25
CA MET A 36 -4.94 9.15 0.21
C MET A 36 -4.23 7.95 0.86
N ILE A 37 -4.48 6.74 0.38
CA ILE A 37 -3.82 5.52 0.87
C ILE A 37 -2.32 5.58 0.62
N THR A 38 -1.89 6.01 -0.57
CA THR A 38 -0.45 6.14 -0.87
C THR A 38 0.21 7.22 -0.02
N VAL A 39 -0.45 8.36 0.20
CA VAL A 39 0.06 9.43 1.08
C VAL A 39 0.19 8.96 2.52
N MET A 40 -0.83 8.25 3.05
CA MET A 40 -0.76 7.66 4.39
C MET A 40 0.39 6.66 4.50
N THR A 41 0.58 5.83 3.48
CA THR A 41 1.65 4.83 3.45
C THR A 41 3.02 5.49 3.38
N ALA A 42 3.20 6.50 2.52
CA ALA A 42 4.43 7.28 2.43
C ALA A 42 4.75 7.96 3.78
N GLY A 43 3.75 8.53 4.44
CA GLY A 43 3.91 9.10 5.78
C GLY A 43 4.36 8.08 6.83
N LEU A 44 3.76 6.88 6.83
CA LEU A 44 4.17 5.79 7.72
C LEU A 44 5.61 5.34 7.46
N VAL A 45 6.00 5.18 6.18
CA VAL A 45 7.36 4.80 5.81
C VAL A 45 8.36 5.85 6.31
N VAL A 46 8.09 7.14 6.08
CA VAL A 46 8.95 8.23 6.56
C VAL A 46 9.06 8.23 8.08
N ALA A 47 7.95 8.05 8.80
CA ALA A 47 7.94 7.99 10.26
C ALA A 47 8.78 6.82 10.80
N ILE A 48 8.62 5.62 10.22
CA ILE A 48 9.38 4.44 10.62
C ILE A 48 10.87 4.64 10.30
N THR A 49 11.19 5.10 9.09
CA THR A 49 12.57 5.34 8.66
C THR A 49 13.27 6.39 9.55
N ALA A 50 12.59 7.44 9.98
CA ALA A 50 13.16 8.46 10.86
C ALA A 50 13.69 7.87 12.19
N VAL A 51 13.01 6.87 12.74
CA VAL A 51 13.44 6.18 13.96
C VAL A 51 14.50 5.11 13.66
N ALA A 52 14.37 4.41 12.52
CA ALA A 52 15.26 3.31 12.15
C ALA A 52 16.66 3.78 11.68
N GLN A 53 16.73 4.91 10.96
CA GLN A 53 17.96 5.41 10.34
C GLN A 53 19.15 5.56 11.32
N PRO A 54 19.04 6.20 12.50
CA PRO A 54 20.18 6.34 13.42
C PRO A 54 20.68 4.98 13.93
N GLN A 55 19.79 4.03 14.17
CA GLN A 55 20.16 2.69 14.64
C GLN A 55 20.90 1.91 13.55
N LEU A 56 20.38 1.93 12.33
CA LEU A 56 21.02 1.30 11.18
C LEU A 56 22.42 1.89 10.92
N LYS A 57 22.57 3.22 11.04
CA LYS A 57 23.86 3.88 10.92
C LYS A 57 24.84 3.41 12.00
N SER A 58 24.41 3.36 13.25
CA SER A 58 25.25 2.89 14.36
C SER A 58 25.69 1.43 14.19
N MET A 59 24.79 0.55 13.73
CA MET A 59 25.12 -0.85 13.43
C MET A 59 26.12 -0.96 12.28
N LEU A 60 25.93 -0.17 11.22
CA LEU A 60 26.85 -0.13 10.08
C LEU A 60 28.24 0.38 10.50
N ASP A 61 28.31 1.49 11.21
CA ASP A 61 29.58 2.06 11.72
C ASP A 61 30.30 1.05 12.62
N SER A 62 29.57 0.36 13.49
CA SER A 62 30.12 -0.70 14.35
C SER A 62 30.68 -1.87 13.53
N ALA A 63 29.97 -2.31 12.49
CA ALA A 63 30.41 -3.39 11.63
C ALA A 63 31.67 -3.01 10.82
N LEU A 64 31.72 -1.79 10.28
CA LEU A 64 32.88 -1.30 9.53
C LEU A 64 34.14 -1.20 10.42
N ASN A 65 33.98 -0.77 11.67
CA ASN A 65 35.07 -0.69 12.62
C ASN A 65 35.60 -2.07 13.07
N GLN A 66 34.79 -3.14 12.97
CA GLN A 66 35.27 -4.49 13.30
C GLN A 66 36.17 -5.11 12.24
N VAL A 67 36.04 -4.67 10.99
CA VAL A 67 36.82 -5.21 9.85
C VAL A 67 38.15 -4.45 9.67
N LYS A 68 38.28 -3.27 10.28
CA LYS A 68 39.49 -2.45 10.24
C LYS A 68 40.45 -2.81 11.37
#